data_AF-A0A0L6WWN7-F1
#
_entry.id   AF-A0A0L6WWN7-F1
#
_cell.length_a   1.000
_cell.length_b   1.000
_cell.length_c   1.000
_cell.angle_alpha   90.00
_cell.angle_beta   90.00
_cell.angle_gamma   90.00
#
_symmetry.space_group_name_H-M   'P 1'
#
loop_
_entity.id
_entity.type
_entity.pdbx_description
1 polymer ?
#
loop_
_entity_poly.entity_id
_entity_poly.type
_entity_poly.pdbx_seq_one_letter_code
_entity_poly.pdbx_strand_id
1 'polypeptide(L)'
;MIRLRLALEVQEAFPNNLWILDGQGGKLSKDQIEKTPMEENVEVIMEEWVTILVKLMERDTLFDVKLMTFQNFFQALTTPSSNPNLVTLEGADLILAWGDLSMDFLGPNNCYGWNTESFNIFFQRLLQLSHVTAIWPHPAETLIYGNKTSYLSDAAAIARQHGHEIPAVCIIDHPQDVKELQPDLIYKRGYSDFSQHVYFSGCPNLGQKPMGTIEAFLAAVDEGEHCYAGVDGGLGPITPKWFTMPYLDSVKKFGELHVFFVSGKITHTTATMGIRTTHFRDVRNPTLLDKLLNQLYDEPMNVWEAEEAKQRFEKFATDMLIGLIQTREKREKHPSDLRLFARLDIAVYRHPDNTWRYYLSKVKAGIATVLYLRADTNCHIEHVLVSSLCDNFFTKGHMRRRNLLI
;
A
#
# COMPACT_ATOMS: atom_id res chain seq x y z
N MET A 1 -17.45 15.98 4.85
CA MET A 1 -17.24 17.28 5.51
C MET A 1 -16.67 17.02 6.90
N ILE A 2 -15.79 17.90 7.38
CA ILE A 2 -15.21 17.84 8.74
C ILE A 2 -15.11 19.27 9.31
N ARG A 3 -15.00 19.43 10.62
CA ARG A 3 -14.80 20.78 11.21
C ARG A 3 -13.50 21.39 10.72
N LEU A 4 -13.52 22.68 10.37
CA LEU A 4 -12.36 23.41 9.87
C LEU A 4 -11.15 23.29 10.81
N ARG A 5 -11.36 23.43 12.12
CA ARG A 5 -10.29 23.26 13.12
C ARG A 5 -9.53 21.94 12.96
N LEU A 6 -10.28 20.82 12.83
CA LEU A 6 -9.69 19.49 12.65
C LEU A 6 -9.01 19.37 11.29
N ALA A 7 -9.60 19.94 10.23
CA ALA A 7 -8.99 19.96 8.90
C ALA A 7 -7.63 20.67 8.90
N LEU A 8 -7.51 21.79 9.61
CA LEU A 8 -6.27 22.56 9.72
C LEU A 8 -5.20 21.83 10.54
N GLU A 9 -5.59 21.23 11.67
CA GLU A 9 -4.69 20.41 12.50
C GLU A 9 -4.10 19.23 11.70
N VAL A 10 -4.96 18.52 10.95
CA VAL A 10 -4.53 17.41 10.09
C VAL A 10 -3.71 17.91 8.90
N GLN A 11 -4.08 19.04 8.28
CA GLN A 11 -3.32 19.62 7.16
C GLN A 11 -1.94 20.13 7.59
N GLU A 12 -1.76 20.60 8.82
CA GLU A 12 -0.46 20.99 9.34
C GLU A 12 0.48 19.78 9.44
N ALA A 13 -0.04 18.64 9.92
CA ALA A 13 0.73 17.40 9.98
C ALA A 13 0.93 16.74 8.60
N PHE A 14 -0.06 16.84 7.71
CA PHE A 14 -0.11 16.18 6.40
C PHE A 14 -0.49 17.15 5.26
N PRO A 15 0.37 18.14 4.94
CA PRO A 15 0.03 19.26 4.05
C PRO A 15 -0.26 18.86 2.61
N ASN A 16 0.21 17.68 2.20
CA ASN A 16 0.05 17.15 0.85
C ASN A 16 -1.06 16.12 0.73
N ASN A 17 -1.70 15.74 1.84
CA ASN A 17 -2.65 14.63 1.90
C ASN A 17 -4.07 15.08 2.27
N LEU A 18 -4.26 16.38 2.55
CA LEU A 18 -5.57 17.00 2.79
C LEU A 18 -5.70 18.35 2.07
N TRP A 19 -6.79 18.53 1.33
CA TRP A 19 -7.18 19.79 0.72
C TRP A 19 -8.58 20.21 1.17
N ILE A 20 -8.70 21.48 1.58
CA ILE A 20 -9.98 22.11 1.95
C ILE A 20 -10.59 22.76 0.72
N LEU A 21 -11.86 22.47 0.45
CA LEU A 21 -12.54 22.84 -0.78
C LEU A 21 -13.52 24.00 -0.62
N ASP A 22 -13.76 24.73 -1.71
CA ASP A 22 -14.66 25.89 -1.82
C ASP A 22 -16.14 25.55 -2.08
N GLY A 23 -16.52 24.27 -1.98
CA GLY A 23 -17.87 23.76 -2.31
C GLY A 23 -18.15 23.63 -3.81
N GLN A 24 -17.26 24.12 -4.68
CA GLN A 24 -17.29 23.91 -6.13
C GLN A 24 -16.18 22.96 -6.60
N GLY A 25 -15.47 22.33 -5.66
CA GLY A 25 -14.32 21.45 -5.92
C GLY A 25 -13.00 22.19 -6.17
N GLY A 26 -12.97 23.52 -6.04
CA GLY A 26 -11.74 24.30 -5.98
C GLY A 26 -11.11 24.26 -4.58
N LYS A 27 -9.81 24.54 -4.46
CA LYS A 27 -9.13 24.65 -3.15
C LYS A 27 -9.43 26.03 -2.57
N LEU A 28 -9.85 26.10 -1.29
CA LEU A 28 -9.99 27.38 -0.60
C LEU A 28 -8.64 28.12 -0.57
N SER A 29 -8.68 29.43 -0.84
CA SER A 29 -7.53 30.30 -0.63
C SER A 29 -7.28 30.50 0.86
N LYS A 30 -6.06 30.94 1.22
CA LYS A 30 -5.70 31.26 2.61
C LYS A 30 -6.66 32.29 3.21
N ASP A 31 -6.96 33.36 2.48
CA ASP A 31 -7.89 34.41 2.90
C ASP A 31 -9.32 33.89 3.12
N GLN A 32 -9.76 32.88 2.36
CA GLN A 32 -11.07 32.26 2.58
C GLN A 32 -11.05 31.41 3.84
N ILE A 33 -10.01 30.59 4.05
CA ILE A 33 -9.82 29.79 5.27
C ILE A 33 -9.82 30.66 6.52
N GLU A 34 -9.10 31.79 6.51
CA GLU A 34 -9.02 32.72 7.65
C GLU A 34 -10.37 33.38 7.99
N LYS A 35 -11.29 33.48 7.02
CA LYS A 35 -12.63 34.05 7.21
C LYS A 35 -13.67 33.01 7.62
N THR A 36 -13.40 31.72 7.42
CA THR A 36 -14.31 30.64 7.80
C THR A 36 -14.24 30.38 9.32
N PRO A 37 -15.37 30.39 10.05
CA PRO A 37 -15.41 30.03 11.46
C PRO A 37 -14.80 28.64 11.74
N MET A 38 -14.01 28.52 12.81
CA MET A 38 -13.32 27.27 13.16
C MET A 38 -14.24 26.07 13.42
N GLU A 39 -15.48 26.32 13.85
CA GLU A 39 -16.49 25.29 14.10
C GLU A 39 -17.32 24.93 12.86
N GLU A 40 -17.13 25.64 11.73
CA GLU A 40 -17.84 25.33 10.49
C GLU A 40 -17.33 24.03 9.88
N ASN A 41 -18.27 23.24 9.33
CA ASN A 41 -17.94 22.04 8.57
C ASN A 41 -17.53 22.44 7.15
N VAL A 42 -16.34 22.01 6.73
CA VAL A 42 -15.81 22.26 5.39
C VAL A 42 -15.79 20.98 4.56
N GLU A 43 -15.92 21.13 3.25
CA GLU A 43 -15.67 20.04 2.31
C GLU A 43 -14.15 19.84 2.17
N VAL A 44 -13.72 18.59 2.12
CA VAL A 44 -12.31 18.21 2.04
C VAL A 44 -12.13 17.04 1.08
N ILE A 45 -11.00 17.02 0.39
CA ILE A 45 -10.46 15.82 -0.27
C ILE A 45 -9.25 15.41 0.54
N MET A 46 -9.17 14.14 0.91
CA MET A 46 -8.03 13.63 1.63
C MET A 46 -7.66 12.22 1.15
N GLU A 47 -6.40 11.85 1.35
CA GLU A 47 -5.96 10.47 1.18
C GLU A 47 -6.67 9.57 2.20
N GLU A 48 -6.96 8.34 1.81
CA GLU A 48 -7.69 7.36 2.61
C GLU A 48 -7.14 7.21 4.03
N TRP A 49 -5.83 7.15 4.23
CA TRP A 49 -5.25 7.02 5.57
C TRP A 49 -5.48 8.24 6.45
N VAL A 50 -5.59 9.42 5.84
CA VAL A 50 -5.97 10.65 6.55
C VAL A 50 -7.43 10.58 7.00
N THR A 51 -8.31 9.92 6.23
CA THR A 51 -9.71 9.71 6.69
C THR A 51 -9.78 8.84 7.94
N ILE A 52 -8.94 7.80 8.04
CA ILE A 52 -8.85 6.93 9.21
C ILE A 52 -8.40 7.74 10.43
N LEU A 53 -7.36 8.56 10.26
CA LEU A 53 -6.89 9.49 11.29
C LEU A 53 -8.02 10.41 11.79
N VAL A 54 -8.69 11.11 10.87
CA VAL A 54 -9.81 12.00 11.21
C VAL A 54 -10.88 11.26 12.01
N LYS A 55 -11.24 10.03 11.60
CA LYS A 55 -12.26 9.22 12.30
C LYS A 55 -11.83 8.78 13.69
N LEU A 56 -10.54 8.58 13.92
CA LEU A 56 -9.98 8.29 15.24
C LEU A 56 -10.01 9.55 16.13
N MET A 57 -9.64 10.71 15.59
CA MET A 57 -9.70 12.00 16.28
C MET A 57 -11.13 12.43 16.63
N GLU A 58 -12.12 12.13 15.78
CA GLU A 58 -13.55 12.36 16.06
C GLU A 58 -14.07 11.51 17.24
N ARG A 59 -13.34 10.47 17.66
CA ARG A 59 -13.67 9.58 18.77
C ARG A 59 -12.80 9.85 20.01
N ASP A 60 -12.64 11.13 20.34
CA ASP A 60 -11.82 11.64 21.47
C ASP A 60 -12.21 11.09 22.86
N THR A 61 -13.41 10.54 23.00
CA THR A 61 -13.85 9.83 24.21
C THR A 61 -13.18 8.47 24.37
N LEU A 62 -12.77 7.85 23.26
CA LEU A 62 -12.13 6.53 23.21
C LEU A 62 -10.61 6.64 23.04
N PHE A 63 -10.15 7.59 22.22
CA PHE A 63 -8.75 7.75 21.84
C PHE A 63 -8.19 9.11 22.24
N ASP A 64 -6.99 9.11 22.81
CA ASP A 64 -6.08 10.27 22.89
C ASP A 64 -5.13 10.18 21.70
N VAL A 65 -5.52 10.77 20.57
CA VAL A 65 -4.74 10.74 19.32
C VAL A 65 -3.70 11.85 19.34
N LYS A 66 -2.43 11.47 19.17
CA LYS A 66 -1.30 12.37 18.99
C LYS A 66 -0.74 12.22 17.59
N LEU A 67 -0.43 13.35 16.97
CA LEU A 67 0.22 13.40 15.67
C LEU A 67 1.73 13.57 15.85
N MET A 68 2.51 12.77 15.13
CA MET A 68 3.96 12.94 15.08
C MET A 68 4.41 13.00 13.63
N THR A 69 5.19 14.04 13.29
CA THR A 69 5.81 14.09 11.96
C THR A 69 6.79 12.93 11.80
N PHE A 70 6.90 12.40 10.59
CA PHE A 70 7.87 11.33 10.31
C PHE A 70 9.31 11.73 10.69
N GLN A 71 9.69 13.00 10.53
CA GLN A 71 11.00 13.50 10.95
C GLN A 71 11.22 13.38 12.47
N ASN A 72 10.22 13.73 13.28
CA ASN A 72 10.29 13.60 14.74
C ASN A 72 10.33 12.13 15.16
N PHE A 73 9.53 11.28 14.50
CA PHE A 73 9.52 9.83 14.71
C PHE A 73 10.89 9.22 14.40
N PHE A 74 11.46 9.55 13.24
CA PHE A 74 12.77 9.11 12.80
C PHE A 74 13.88 9.56 13.75
N GLN A 75 13.88 10.82 14.16
CA GLN A 75 14.84 11.34 15.14
C GLN A 75 14.70 10.66 16.50
N ALA A 76 13.48 10.37 16.98
CA ALA A 76 13.28 9.69 18.25
C ALA A 76 13.96 8.32 18.31
N LEU A 77 13.94 7.60 17.18
CA LEU A 77 14.53 6.28 17.06
C LEU A 77 16.04 6.31 16.71
N THR A 78 16.53 7.35 16.05
CA THR A 78 17.94 7.43 15.63
C THR A 78 18.84 8.22 16.57
N THR A 79 18.30 9.12 17.41
CA THR A 79 19.07 9.92 18.38
C THR A 79 18.49 9.83 19.81
N PRO A 80 18.54 8.66 20.47
CA PRO A 80 17.66 8.36 21.61
C PRO A 80 18.01 9.07 22.93
N SER A 81 19.30 9.34 23.19
CA SER A 81 19.81 9.67 24.53
C SER A 81 19.32 11.00 25.12
N SER A 82 18.52 11.78 24.37
CA SER A 82 17.90 13.02 24.86
C SER A 82 16.59 13.40 24.14
N ASN A 83 16.01 12.51 23.32
CA ASN A 83 14.84 12.88 22.52
C ASN A 83 13.55 12.70 23.34
N PRO A 84 12.83 13.78 23.71
CA PRO A 84 11.59 13.67 24.48
C PRO A 84 10.49 12.90 23.76
N ASN A 85 10.56 12.79 22.42
CA ASN A 85 9.59 12.03 21.64
C ASN A 85 9.70 10.52 21.89
N LEU A 86 10.85 9.99 22.33
CA LEU A 86 10.98 8.56 22.62
C LEU A 86 10.03 8.12 23.75
N VAL A 87 9.89 8.95 24.79
CA VAL A 87 8.95 8.69 25.89
C VAL A 87 7.50 8.68 25.36
N THR A 88 7.19 9.53 24.38
CA THR A 88 5.88 9.53 23.72
C THR A 88 5.66 8.24 22.92
N LEU A 89 6.69 7.72 22.23
CA LEU A 89 6.62 6.46 21.48
C LEU A 89 6.37 5.26 22.41
N GLU A 90 7.17 5.16 23.47
CA GLU A 90 7.10 4.06 24.45
C GLU A 90 5.82 4.13 25.30
N GLY A 91 5.24 5.32 25.46
CA GLY A 91 3.99 5.54 26.20
C GLY A 91 2.71 5.38 25.36
N ALA A 92 2.83 5.14 24.05
CA ALA A 92 1.68 4.88 23.19
C ALA A 92 1.16 3.44 23.38
N ASP A 93 -0.16 3.28 23.37
CA ASP A 93 -0.79 1.94 23.32
C ASP A 93 -0.68 1.35 21.90
N LEU A 94 -0.69 2.21 20.88
CA LEU A 94 -0.61 1.84 19.46
C LEU A 94 0.06 2.96 18.65
N ILE A 95 0.95 2.59 17.74
CA ILE A 95 1.55 3.46 16.72
C ILE A 95 1.04 2.99 15.36
N LEU A 96 0.45 3.90 14.59
CA LEU A 96 -0.01 3.63 13.22
C LEU A 96 0.94 4.27 12.20
N ALA A 97 0.94 3.76 10.97
CA ALA A 97 1.38 4.51 9.79
C ALA A 97 2.85 4.98 9.77
N TRP A 98 3.77 4.24 10.39
CA TRP A 98 5.16 4.68 10.57
C TRP A 98 6.02 4.76 9.29
N GLY A 99 5.66 4.04 8.20
CA GLY A 99 6.41 4.06 6.93
C GLY A 99 5.94 3.02 5.90
N ASP A 100 6.31 3.21 4.63
CA ASP A 100 6.09 2.27 3.52
C ASP A 100 7.43 1.73 3.00
N LEU A 101 7.77 0.48 3.36
CA LEU A 101 8.98 -0.19 2.85
C LEU A 101 8.76 -0.97 1.55
N SER A 102 7.61 -0.82 0.90
CA SER A 102 7.35 -1.46 -0.40
C SER A 102 7.75 -0.63 -1.61
N MET A 103 8.14 0.62 -1.37
CA MET A 103 8.85 1.44 -2.33
C MET A 103 10.36 1.21 -2.26
N ASP A 104 11.11 1.90 -3.12
CA ASP A 104 12.55 1.97 -2.95
C ASP A 104 12.91 2.98 -1.85
N PHE A 105 13.35 2.48 -0.70
CA PHE A 105 13.61 3.29 0.49
C PHE A 105 15.09 3.62 0.69
N LEU A 106 15.98 3.16 -0.19
CA LEU A 106 17.43 3.41 -0.12
C LEU A 106 18.04 3.94 -1.43
N GLY A 107 17.28 3.93 -2.53
CA GLY A 107 17.71 4.55 -3.78
C GLY A 107 17.98 6.05 -3.66
N PRO A 108 18.63 6.66 -4.67
CA PRO A 108 19.01 8.08 -4.69
C PRO A 108 17.79 9.02 -4.65
N ASN A 109 16.62 8.52 -5.01
CA ASN A 109 15.35 9.26 -4.99
C ASN A 109 14.44 8.84 -3.83
N ASN A 110 14.97 8.17 -2.79
CA ASN A 110 14.15 7.72 -1.67
C ASN A 110 13.54 8.92 -0.92
N CYS A 111 12.25 8.84 -0.61
CA CYS A 111 11.52 9.94 0.02
C CYS A 111 11.86 10.13 1.50
N TYR A 112 12.58 9.19 2.11
CA TYR A 112 12.92 9.20 3.52
C TYR A 112 14.28 9.85 3.82
N GLY A 113 15.11 10.08 2.80
CA GLY A 113 16.48 10.56 2.95
C GLY A 113 17.39 9.55 3.68
N TRP A 114 17.06 8.26 3.64
CA TRP A 114 17.83 7.23 4.36
C TRP A 114 19.10 6.83 3.62
N ASN A 115 20.11 6.44 4.39
CA ASN A 115 21.27 5.69 3.94
C ASN A 115 21.35 4.37 4.74
N THR A 116 22.29 3.49 4.40
CA THR A 116 22.46 2.19 5.07
C THR A 116 22.55 2.30 6.58
N GLU A 117 23.41 3.19 7.10
CA GLU A 117 23.64 3.32 8.54
C GLU A 117 22.38 3.81 9.26
N SER A 118 21.76 4.87 8.75
CA SER A 118 20.61 5.49 9.38
C SER A 118 19.37 4.59 9.32
N PHE A 119 19.18 3.84 8.22
CA PHE A 119 18.15 2.83 8.11
C PHE A 119 18.36 1.69 9.11
N ASN A 120 19.56 1.14 9.19
CA ASN A 120 19.84 0.02 10.10
C ASN A 120 19.58 0.41 11.56
N ILE A 121 20.05 1.58 11.99
CA ILE A 121 19.79 2.11 13.34
C ILE A 121 18.28 2.29 13.55
N PHE A 122 17.62 3.01 12.65
CA PHE A 122 16.19 3.30 12.75
C PHE A 122 15.36 2.02 12.83
N PHE A 123 15.56 1.09 11.90
CA PHE A 123 14.73 -0.10 11.78
C PHE A 123 15.00 -1.10 12.91
N GLN A 124 16.24 -1.25 13.37
CA GLN A 124 16.54 -2.04 14.56
C GLN A 124 15.85 -1.47 15.81
N ARG A 125 15.83 -0.15 15.97
CA ARG A 125 15.16 0.52 17.10
C ARG A 125 13.64 0.43 16.99
N LEU A 126 13.12 0.49 15.78
CA LEU A 126 11.72 0.29 15.50
C LEU A 126 11.25 -1.14 15.86
N LEU A 127 12.07 -2.17 15.55
CA LEU A 127 11.83 -3.55 15.99
C LEU A 127 11.89 -3.68 17.52
N GLN A 128 12.83 -2.98 18.16
CA GLN A 128 12.88 -2.95 19.64
C GLN A 128 11.63 -2.31 20.24
N LEU A 129 11.16 -1.20 19.66
CA LEU A 129 9.95 -0.52 20.08
C LEU A 129 8.71 -1.42 19.88
N SER A 130 8.65 -2.23 18.80
CA SER A 130 7.52 -3.13 18.56
C SER A 130 7.38 -4.26 19.60
N HIS A 131 8.40 -4.48 20.44
CA HIS A 131 8.30 -5.40 21.57
C HIS A 131 7.59 -4.83 22.80
N VAL A 132 7.52 -3.50 22.93
CA VAL A 132 6.92 -2.82 24.09
C VAL A 132 5.68 -2.00 23.73
N THR A 133 5.58 -1.54 22.49
CA THR A 133 4.48 -0.77 21.94
C THR A 133 3.91 -1.49 20.73
N ALA A 134 2.58 -1.59 20.61
CA ALA A 134 1.97 -2.13 19.40
C ALA A 134 2.25 -1.17 18.23
N ILE A 135 2.81 -1.69 17.13
CA ILE A 135 3.06 -0.91 15.91
C ILE A 135 2.35 -1.61 14.77
N TRP A 136 1.53 -0.86 14.02
CA TRP A 136 0.83 -1.38 12.86
C TRP A 136 1.07 -0.52 11.60
N PRO A 137 1.46 -1.12 10.46
CA PRO A 137 1.86 -2.53 10.32
C PRO A 137 3.14 -2.84 11.11
N HIS A 138 3.29 -4.08 11.55
CA HIS A 138 4.47 -4.58 12.22
C HIS A 138 5.72 -4.36 11.35
N PRO A 139 6.82 -3.81 11.88
CA PRO A 139 7.96 -3.41 11.08
C PRO A 139 8.55 -4.50 10.20
N ALA A 140 8.70 -5.71 10.76
CA ALA A 140 9.21 -6.86 10.03
C ALA A 140 8.27 -7.29 8.88
N GLU A 141 6.94 -7.23 9.07
CA GLU A 141 5.99 -7.58 8.01
C GLU A 141 6.04 -6.56 6.87
N THR A 142 6.15 -5.27 7.18
CA THR A 142 6.27 -4.21 6.17
C THR A 142 7.49 -4.41 5.28
N LEU A 143 8.65 -4.75 5.87
CA LEU A 143 9.86 -5.05 5.09
C LEU A 143 9.64 -6.28 4.19
N ILE A 144 9.06 -7.33 4.76
CA ILE A 144 8.78 -8.58 4.07
C ILE A 144 7.83 -8.37 2.88
N TYR A 145 6.66 -7.74 3.07
CA TYR A 145 5.72 -7.42 1.99
C TYR A 145 6.23 -6.29 1.09
N GLY A 146 7.23 -5.54 1.54
CA GLY A 146 7.93 -4.61 0.68
C GLY A 146 8.65 -5.31 -0.47
N ASN A 147 9.17 -6.50 -0.21
CA ASN A 147 9.82 -7.33 -1.21
C ASN A 147 8.80 -8.18 -1.98
N LYS A 148 8.48 -7.80 -3.23
CA LYS A 148 7.58 -8.57 -4.12
C LYS A 148 7.96 -10.05 -4.21
N THR A 149 9.25 -10.35 -4.27
CA THR A 149 9.72 -11.74 -4.43
C THR A 149 9.41 -12.61 -3.22
N SER A 150 9.21 -12.02 -2.03
CA SER A 150 8.95 -12.77 -0.80
C SER A 150 7.56 -13.41 -0.79
N TYR A 151 6.55 -12.75 -1.38
CA TYR A 151 5.18 -13.23 -1.40
C TYR A 151 4.73 -13.78 -2.75
N LEU A 152 5.38 -13.42 -3.87
CA LEU A 152 4.97 -13.93 -5.20
C LEU A 152 5.13 -15.46 -5.30
N SER A 153 6.17 -16.03 -4.67
CA SER A 153 6.34 -17.49 -4.60
C SER A 153 5.22 -18.14 -3.78
N ASP A 154 4.88 -17.55 -2.62
CA ASP A 154 3.80 -18.04 -1.75
C ASP A 154 2.45 -17.93 -2.48
N ALA A 155 2.17 -16.80 -3.13
CA ALA A 155 0.98 -16.58 -3.95
C ALA A 155 0.87 -17.60 -5.09
N ALA A 156 1.98 -17.92 -5.75
CA ALA A 156 2.02 -18.94 -6.80
C ALA A 156 1.72 -20.36 -6.28
N ALA A 157 2.18 -20.69 -5.07
CA ALA A 157 1.86 -21.96 -4.44
C ALA A 157 0.37 -22.03 -4.05
N ILE A 158 -0.16 -20.96 -3.45
CA ILE A 158 -1.58 -20.87 -3.04
C ILE A 158 -2.48 -20.95 -4.27
N ALA A 159 -2.18 -20.19 -5.33
CA ALA A 159 -2.93 -20.23 -6.58
C ALA A 159 -3.03 -21.66 -7.13
N ARG A 160 -1.91 -22.37 -7.23
CA ARG A 160 -1.87 -23.77 -7.70
C ARG A 160 -2.65 -24.71 -6.78
N GLN A 161 -2.56 -24.55 -5.47
CA GLN A 161 -3.33 -25.35 -4.50
C GLN A 161 -4.84 -25.22 -4.71
N HIS A 162 -5.29 -24.05 -5.16
CA HIS A 162 -6.70 -23.76 -5.44
C HIS A 162 -7.10 -24.00 -6.91
N GLY A 163 -6.21 -24.59 -7.72
CA GLY A 163 -6.47 -24.87 -9.14
C GLY A 163 -6.45 -23.64 -10.04
N HIS A 164 -5.88 -22.52 -9.56
CA HIS A 164 -5.67 -21.34 -10.37
C HIS A 164 -4.35 -21.45 -11.13
N GLU A 165 -4.43 -21.27 -12.44
CA GLU A 165 -3.27 -21.06 -13.29
C GLU A 165 -2.88 -19.57 -13.27
N ILE A 166 -1.58 -19.31 -13.15
CA ILE A 166 -1.03 -17.96 -13.07
C ILE A 166 0.17 -17.81 -14.02
N PRO A 167 0.51 -16.58 -14.44
CA PRO A 167 1.74 -16.30 -15.18
C PRO A 167 2.97 -16.78 -14.42
N ALA A 168 3.96 -17.30 -15.15
CA ALA A 168 5.22 -17.70 -14.56
C ALA A 168 5.97 -16.49 -13.99
N VAL A 169 6.50 -16.63 -12.77
CA VAL A 169 7.40 -15.65 -12.15
C VAL A 169 8.73 -16.32 -11.91
N CYS A 170 9.80 -15.76 -12.48
CA CYS A 170 11.14 -16.32 -12.38
C CYS A 170 12.06 -15.35 -11.65
N ILE A 171 12.63 -15.78 -10.52
CA ILE A 171 13.66 -14.99 -9.82
C ILE A 171 14.95 -15.03 -10.67
N ILE A 172 15.63 -13.89 -10.77
CA ILE A 172 16.93 -13.77 -11.45
C ILE A 172 18.00 -13.78 -10.36
N ASP A 173 18.73 -14.90 -10.23
CA ASP A 173 19.75 -15.06 -9.18
C ASP A 173 21.00 -14.20 -9.45
N HIS A 174 21.35 -13.99 -10.71
CA HIS A 174 22.50 -13.19 -11.15
C HIS A 174 22.06 -12.14 -12.19
N PRO A 175 21.38 -11.07 -11.77
CA PRO A 175 20.86 -10.05 -12.68
C PRO A 175 21.95 -9.35 -13.50
N GLN A 176 23.18 -9.28 -12.98
CA GLN A 176 24.36 -8.75 -13.69
C GLN A 176 24.79 -9.60 -14.90
N ASP A 177 24.42 -10.88 -14.94
CA ASP A 177 24.78 -11.80 -16.02
C ASP A 177 23.78 -11.76 -17.19
N VAL A 178 22.70 -10.98 -17.06
CA VAL A 178 21.70 -10.81 -18.13
C VAL A 178 22.34 -10.07 -19.29
N LYS A 179 22.45 -10.72 -20.45
CA LYS A 179 23.06 -10.15 -21.65
C LYS A 179 22.09 -9.39 -22.55
N GLU A 180 20.81 -9.74 -22.48
CA GLU A 180 19.73 -9.14 -23.25
C GLU A 180 18.40 -9.31 -22.50
N LEU A 181 17.48 -8.37 -22.71
CA LEU A 181 16.13 -8.47 -22.18
C LEU A 181 15.26 -9.27 -23.16
N GLN A 182 14.70 -10.39 -22.71
CA GLN A 182 13.90 -11.27 -23.54
C GLN A 182 12.55 -10.63 -23.89
N PRO A 183 12.11 -10.67 -25.17
CA PRO A 183 10.82 -10.13 -25.59
C PRO A 183 9.66 -10.66 -24.75
N ASP A 184 8.61 -9.84 -24.62
CA ASP A 184 7.38 -10.18 -23.91
C ASP A 184 7.55 -10.47 -22.41
N LEU A 185 8.74 -10.21 -21.84
CA LEU A 185 8.96 -10.23 -20.41
C LEU A 185 9.04 -8.82 -19.82
N ILE A 186 8.58 -8.73 -18.58
CA ILE A 186 8.78 -7.58 -17.71
C ILE A 186 9.79 -7.97 -16.64
N TYR A 187 10.84 -7.16 -16.48
CA TYR A 187 11.83 -7.28 -15.44
C TYR A 187 11.48 -6.30 -14.33
N LYS A 188 11.40 -6.78 -13.09
CA LYS A 188 10.99 -5.99 -11.93
C LYS A 188 11.92 -6.23 -10.76
N ARG A 189 12.20 -5.18 -10.00
CA ARG A 189 12.89 -5.26 -8.71
C ARG A 189 11.89 -5.47 -7.57
N GLY A 190 12.26 -6.28 -6.57
CA GLY A 190 11.47 -6.61 -5.40
C GLY A 190 10.96 -5.37 -4.66
N TYR A 191 11.89 -4.50 -4.26
CA TYR A 191 11.61 -3.19 -3.67
C TYR A 191 11.57 -2.13 -4.77
N SER A 192 10.38 -1.62 -5.07
CA SER A 192 10.16 -0.58 -6.09
C SER A 192 8.72 -0.07 -6.06
N ASP A 193 8.52 1.20 -6.40
CA ASP A 193 7.19 1.74 -6.69
C ASP A 193 7.17 2.61 -7.95
N PHE A 194 5.98 3.03 -8.38
CA PHE A 194 5.74 3.94 -9.50
C PHE A 194 6.42 3.54 -10.82
N SER A 195 6.59 2.23 -11.01
CA SER A 195 7.29 1.64 -12.16
C SER A 195 8.74 2.12 -12.35
N GLN A 196 9.42 2.64 -11.31
CA GLN A 196 10.80 3.16 -11.43
C GLN A 196 11.79 2.06 -11.85
N HIS A 197 11.59 0.83 -11.37
CA HIS A 197 12.47 -0.31 -11.63
C HIS A 197 11.72 -1.42 -12.37
N VAL A 198 11.05 -1.03 -13.46
CA VAL A 198 10.26 -1.91 -14.33
C VAL A 198 10.74 -1.74 -15.76
N TYR A 199 11.30 -2.79 -16.33
CA TYR A 199 11.90 -2.78 -17.67
C TYR A 199 11.10 -3.73 -18.57
N PHE A 200 10.75 -3.25 -19.76
CA PHE A 200 9.99 -3.98 -20.76
C PHE A 200 10.88 -4.28 -21.96
N SER A 201 10.80 -5.50 -22.47
CA SER A 201 11.41 -5.86 -23.75
C SER A 201 10.35 -6.14 -24.80
N GLY A 202 10.55 -5.62 -26.02
CA GLY A 202 9.77 -6.02 -27.19
C GLY A 202 8.32 -5.52 -27.26
N CYS A 203 7.90 -4.58 -26.40
CA CYS A 203 6.53 -4.02 -26.42
C CYS A 203 6.46 -2.66 -27.16
N PRO A 204 6.13 -2.62 -28.47
CA PRO A 204 6.29 -1.43 -29.31
C PRO A 204 5.34 -0.26 -29.02
N ASN A 205 4.44 -0.37 -28.03
CA ASN A 205 3.32 0.57 -27.86
C ASN A 205 3.06 1.03 -26.40
N LEU A 206 4.03 0.91 -25.51
CA LEU A 206 3.99 1.59 -24.20
C LEU A 206 4.54 3.01 -24.37
N GLY A 207 3.73 3.89 -24.93
CA GLY A 207 4.13 5.25 -25.28
C GLY A 207 4.82 5.98 -24.12
N GLN A 208 5.98 6.59 -24.42
CA GLN A 208 6.69 7.61 -23.63
C GLN A 208 7.54 7.18 -22.43
N LYS A 209 7.63 5.90 -22.05
CA LYS A 209 8.77 5.45 -21.22
C LYS A 209 9.78 4.81 -22.15
N PRO A 210 11.06 5.25 -22.20
CA PRO A 210 12.07 4.57 -23.00
C PRO A 210 12.01 3.09 -22.61
N MET A 211 11.86 2.21 -23.61
CA MET A 211 12.00 0.78 -23.37
C MET A 211 13.27 0.58 -22.57
N GLY A 212 13.18 -0.18 -21.49
CA GLY A 212 14.35 -0.42 -20.66
C GLY A 212 15.43 -1.03 -21.53
N THR A 213 16.55 -0.35 -21.75
CA THR A 213 17.68 -0.96 -22.44
C THR A 213 18.37 -1.92 -21.47
N ILE A 214 19.16 -2.86 -21.99
CA ILE A 214 19.92 -3.74 -21.11
C ILE A 214 20.90 -2.93 -20.24
N GLU A 215 21.48 -1.86 -20.78
CA GLU A 215 22.37 -0.96 -20.05
C GLU A 215 21.63 -0.26 -18.90
N ALA A 216 20.41 0.22 -19.13
CA ALA A 216 19.59 0.85 -18.10
C ALA A 216 19.15 -0.14 -17.01
N PHE A 217 18.89 -1.40 -17.39
CA PHE A 217 18.61 -2.47 -16.44
C PHE A 217 19.83 -2.77 -15.57
N LEU A 218 20.99 -3.02 -16.19
CA LEU A 218 22.24 -3.32 -15.48
C LEU A 218 22.69 -2.15 -14.59
N ALA A 219 22.49 -0.90 -15.03
CA ALA A 219 22.75 0.27 -14.19
C ALA A 219 21.88 0.30 -12.92
N ALA A 220 20.60 -0.07 -13.02
CA ALA A 220 19.73 -0.15 -11.84
C ALA A 220 20.01 -1.38 -10.95
N VAL A 221 20.59 -2.43 -11.51
CA VAL A 221 21.12 -3.57 -10.75
C VAL A 221 22.30 -3.10 -9.90
N ASP A 222 23.30 -2.47 -10.52
CA ASP A 222 24.48 -1.90 -9.85
C ASP A 222 24.10 -0.86 -8.78
N GLU A 223 23.19 0.06 -9.12
CA GLU A 223 22.63 1.02 -8.16
C GLU A 223 21.99 0.32 -6.96
N GLY A 224 21.17 -0.70 -7.19
CA GLY A 224 20.52 -1.47 -6.13
C GLY A 224 21.52 -2.21 -5.24
N GLU A 225 22.58 -2.80 -5.82
CA GLU A 225 23.65 -3.45 -5.06
C GLU A 225 24.41 -2.44 -4.19
N HIS A 226 24.71 -1.26 -4.72
CA HIS A 226 25.41 -0.21 -3.99
C HIS A 226 24.55 0.38 -2.86
N CYS A 227 23.29 0.76 -3.15
CA CYS A 227 22.38 1.37 -2.19
C CYS A 227 21.99 0.42 -1.04
N TYR A 228 21.93 -0.89 -1.30
CA TYR A 228 21.58 -1.89 -0.29
C TYR A 228 22.80 -2.58 0.33
N ALA A 229 24.02 -2.14 -0.01
CA ALA A 229 25.24 -2.66 0.57
C ALA A 229 25.25 -2.43 2.10
N GLY A 230 25.34 -3.52 2.86
CA GLY A 230 25.39 -3.49 4.33
C GLY A 230 24.04 -3.26 5.03
N VAL A 231 22.93 -3.33 4.31
CA VAL A 231 21.59 -3.17 4.89
C VAL A 231 21.12 -4.49 5.48
N ASP A 232 20.72 -4.50 6.75
CA ASP A 232 20.18 -5.69 7.41
C ASP A 232 18.93 -5.42 8.28
N GLY A 233 18.77 -4.21 8.79
CA GLY A 233 17.71 -3.88 9.74
C GLY A 233 17.62 -4.80 10.96
N GLY A 234 18.69 -5.52 11.33
CA GLY A 234 18.66 -6.53 12.39
C GLY A 234 17.88 -7.81 12.06
N LEU A 235 17.43 -8.00 10.81
CA LEU A 235 16.75 -9.21 10.33
C LEU A 235 17.61 -10.05 9.38
N GLY A 236 18.87 -9.64 9.16
CA GLY A 236 19.79 -10.23 8.19
C GLY A 236 19.82 -9.46 6.86
N PRO A 237 20.76 -9.79 5.96
CA PRO A 237 21.00 -9.00 4.75
C PRO A 237 19.74 -8.76 3.91
N ILE A 238 19.43 -7.49 3.64
CA ILE A 238 18.30 -7.06 2.82
C ILE A 238 18.83 -6.75 1.43
N THR A 239 18.58 -7.65 0.48
CA THR A 239 18.99 -7.47 -0.92
C THR A 239 17.77 -7.45 -1.84
N PRO A 240 17.60 -6.41 -2.67
CA PRO A 240 16.53 -6.37 -3.65
C PRO A 240 16.76 -7.47 -4.70
N LYS A 241 15.87 -8.46 -4.74
CA LYS A 241 15.88 -9.47 -5.80
C LYS A 241 15.22 -8.93 -7.06
N TRP A 242 15.72 -9.36 -8.21
CA TRP A 242 15.09 -9.14 -9.50
C TRP A 242 14.30 -10.37 -9.92
N PHE A 243 13.24 -10.14 -10.69
CA PHE A 243 12.43 -11.22 -11.24
C PHE A 243 11.88 -10.84 -12.61
N THR A 244 11.54 -11.84 -13.41
CA THR A 244 10.80 -11.68 -14.66
C THR A 244 9.40 -12.27 -14.54
N MET A 245 8.50 -11.73 -15.35
CA MET A 245 7.17 -12.30 -15.59
C MET A 245 6.72 -11.97 -17.01
N PRO A 246 5.83 -12.77 -17.62
CA PRO A 246 5.20 -12.41 -18.89
C PRO A 246 4.52 -11.04 -18.83
N TYR A 247 4.63 -10.29 -19.92
CA TYR A 247 3.84 -9.10 -20.13
C TYR A 247 2.38 -9.48 -20.33
N LEU A 248 1.49 -8.84 -19.58
CA LEU A 248 0.06 -9.08 -19.64
C LEU A 248 -0.59 -7.92 -20.39
N ASP A 249 -0.90 -8.12 -21.67
CA ASP A 249 -1.56 -7.12 -22.54
C ASP A 249 -2.83 -6.53 -21.91
N SER A 250 -3.56 -7.37 -21.17
CA SER A 250 -4.77 -7.01 -20.46
C SER A 250 -4.54 -5.91 -19.42
N VAL A 251 -3.37 -5.83 -18.78
CA VAL A 251 -3.06 -4.77 -17.80
C VAL A 251 -3.04 -3.40 -18.47
N LYS A 252 -2.65 -3.31 -19.75
CA LYS A 252 -2.73 -2.07 -20.52
C LYS A 252 -4.18 -1.64 -20.77
N LYS A 253 -5.07 -2.61 -21.03
CA LYS A 253 -6.49 -2.36 -21.32
C LYS A 253 -7.35 -2.23 -20.08
N PHE A 254 -6.95 -2.78 -18.93
CA PHE A 254 -7.82 -2.91 -17.75
C PHE A 254 -7.19 -2.43 -16.45
N GLY A 255 -5.89 -2.19 -16.45
CA GLY A 255 -5.15 -1.88 -15.23
C GLY A 255 -5.07 -3.08 -14.31
N GLU A 256 -4.90 -2.79 -13.03
CA GLU A 256 -4.93 -3.74 -11.92
C GLU A 256 -6.17 -3.44 -11.08
N LEU A 257 -6.80 -4.48 -10.54
CA LEU A 257 -7.88 -4.36 -9.58
C LEU A 257 -7.29 -4.29 -8.17
N HIS A 258 -7.49 -3.20 -7.46
CA HIS A 258 -7.13 -3.09 -6.05
C HIS A 258 -8.28 -3.61 -5.19
N VAL A 259 -8.07 -4.72 -4.49
CA VAL A 259 -9.04 -5.33 -3.57
C VAL A 259 -8.65 -5.02 -2.14
N PHE A 260 -9.55 -4.37 -1.42
CA PHE A 260 -9.32 -3.91 -0.06
C PHE A 260 -10.03 -4.82 0.94
N PHE A 261 -9.23 -5.42 1.82
CA PHE A 261 -9.70 -6.23 2.92
C PHE A 261 -9.56 -5.49 4.24
N VAL A 262 -10.60 -5.58 5.06
CA VAL A 262 -10.57 -5.16 6.46
C VAL A 262 -11.14 -6.28 7.30
N SER A 263 -10.42 -6.71 8.35
CA SER A 263 -10.80 -7.86 9.17
C SER A 263 -11.11 -9.11 8.32
N GLY A 264 -10.31 -9.35 7.29
CA GLY A 264 -10.46 -10.48 6.37
C GLY A 264 -11.66 -10.42 5.42
N LYS A 265 -12.41 -9.30 5.36
CA LYS A 265 -13.56 -9.13 4.47
C LYS A 265 -13.26 -8.13 3.36
N ILE A 266 -13.63 -8.45 2.13
CA ILE A 266 -13.61 -7.48 1.03
C ILE A 266 -14.55 -6.35 1.39
N THR A 267 -14.00 -5.14 1.45
CA THR A 267 -14.78 -3.91 1.67
C THR A 267 -15.02 -3.19 0.35
N HIS A 268 -13.98 -3.09 -0.48
CA HIS A 268 -14.03 -2.35 -1.74
C HIS A 268 -13.12 -3.01 -2.78
N THR A 269 -13.47 -2.82 -4.05
CA THR A 269 -12.59 -3.11 -5.18
C THR A 269 -12.57 -1.90 -6.10
N THR A 270 -11.38 -1.48 -6.53
CA THR A 270 -11.18 -0.37 -7.48
C THR A 270 -10.28 -0.83 -8.62
N ALA A 271 -10.19 -0.06 -9.71
CA ALA A 271 -9.26 -0.35 -10.81
C ALA A 271 -8.29 0.81 -11.01
N THR A 272 -7.04 0.50 -11.40
CA THR A 272 -6.04 1.54 -11.73
C THR A 272 -6.34 2.25 -13.04
N MET A 273 -7.19 1.68 -13.90
CA MET A 273 -7.62 2.35 -15.12
C MET A 273 -8.45 3.61 -14.83
N GLY A 274 -8.05 4.71 -15.47
CA GLY A 274 -8.64 6.03 -15.22
C GLY A 274 -7.96 6.79 -14.07
N ILE A 275 -7.10 6.13 -13.29
CA ILE A 275 -6.10 6.77 -12.45
C ILE A 275 -4.90 7.05 -13.36
N ARG A 276 -5.01 8.06 -14.23
CA ARG A 276 -3.78 8.74 -14.63
C ARG A 276 -3.17 9.27 -13.31
N THR A 277 -1.86 9.44 -13.23
CA THR A 277 -1.27 10.30 -12.18
C THR A 277 -1.76 11.72 -12.46
N THR A 278 -3.03 11.95 -12.21
CA THR A 278 -3.75 13.14 -12.55
C THR A 278 -3.96 13.92 -11.27
N HIS A 279 -3.93 15.24 -11.43
CA HIS A 279 -4.34 16.20 -10.43
C HIS A 279 -5.53 15.69 -9.59
N PHE A 280 -5.56 16.04 -8.31
CA PHE A 280 -6.65 15.78 -7.35
C PHE A 280 -8.10 16.04 -7.88
N ARG A 281 -8.26 16.80 -8.98
CA ARG A 281 -9.53 17.03 -9.67
C ARG A 281 -10.06 15.82 -10.44
N ASP A 282 -9.18 14.86 -10.77
CA ASP A 282 -9.51 13.64 -11.50
C ASP A 282 -9.64 12.42 -10.57
N VAL A 283 -9.78 12.64 -9.26
CA VAL A 283 -10.15 11.60 -8.30
C VAL A 283 -11.54 11.10 -8.69
N ARG A 284 -11.57 10.07 -9.53
CA ARG A 284 -12.78 9.39 -9.95
C ARG A 284 -13.28 8.56 -8.78
N ASN A 285 -14.60 8.52 -8.65
CA ASN A 285 -15.24 7.57 -7.75
C ASN A 285 -14.72 6.15 -8.03
N PRO A 286 -14.51 5.32 -6.98
CA PRO A 286 -14.18 3.92 -7.18
C PRO A 286 -15.19 3.31 -8.16
N THR A 287 -14.70 2.74 -9.26
CA THR A 287 -15.59 2.08 -10.22
C THR A 287 -16.01 0.76 -9.60
N LEU A 288 -17.32 0.58 -9.42
CA LEU A 288 -17.89 -0.65 -8.88
C LEU A 288 -17.43 -1.85 -9.70
N LEU A 289 -17.11 -2.95 -9.02
CA LEU A 289 -16.60 -4.19 -9.63
C LEU A 289 -17.47 -4.67 -10.78
N ASP A 290 -18.79 -4.66 -10.64
CA ASP A 290 -19.72 -5.12 -11.70
C ASP A 290 -19.59 -4.29 -12.99
N LYS A 291 -19.36 -2.97 -12.86
CA LYS A 291 -19.11 -2.10 -14.02
C LYS A 291 -17.77 -2.39 -14.67
N LEU A 292 -16.75 -2.71 -13.88
CA LEU A 292 -15.43 -3.10 -14.38
C LEU A 292 -15.48 -4.44 -15.10
N LEU A 293 -16.15 -5.42 -14.51
CA LEU A 293 -16.31 -6.75 -15.11
C LEU A 293 -17.07 -6.67 -16.42
N ASN A 294 -18.12 -5.85 -16.53
CA ASN A 294 -18.84 -5.62 -17.78
C ASN A 294 -17.98 -4.99 -18.88
N GLN A 295 -16.90 -4.25 -18.53
CA GLN A 295 -15.96 -3.71 -19.51
C GLN A 295 -14.93 -4.75 -20.01
N LEU A 296 -14.78 -5.88 -19.32
CA LEU A 296 -13.86 -6.95 -19.73
C LEU A 296 -14.35 -7.69 -20.97
N TYR A 297 -15.66 -7.71 -21.21
CA TYR A 297 -16.27 -8.48 -22.29
C TYR A 297 -16.65 -7.57 -23.46
N ASP A 298 -16.38 -8.05 -24.68
CA ASP A 298 -16.72 -7.32 -25.91
C ASP A 298 -18.24 -7.26 -26.12
N GLU A 299 -18.99 -8.19 -25.51
CA GLU A 299 -20.44 -8.16 -25.36
C GLU A 299 -20.80 -7.95 -23.88
N PRO A 300 -21.83 -7.15 -23.55
CA PRO A 300 -22.24 -6.96 -22.17
C PRO A 300 -22.72 -8.29 -21.58
N MET A 301 -22.10 -8.71 -20.47
CA MET A 301 -22.55 -9.86 -19.71
C MET A 301 -24.00 -9.66 -19.24
N ASN A 302 -24.75 -10.75 -19.18
CA ASN A 302 -26.01 -10.72 -18.46
C ASN A 302 -25.76 -10.65 -16.94
N VAL A 303 -26.80 -10.35 -16.16
CA VAL A 303 -26.68 -10.16 -14.71
C VAL A 303 -26.14 -11.40 -13.99
N TRP A 304 -26.49 -12.60 -14.45
CA TRP A 304 -26.04 -13.85 -13.83
C TRP A 304 -24.57 -14.14 -14.12
N GLU A 305 -24.13 -13.90 -15.35
CA GLU A 305 -22.72 -14.01 -15.74
C GLU A 305 -21.85 -13.00 -14.99
N ALA A 306 -22.34 -11.77 -14.82
CA ALA A 306 -21.65 -10.74 -14.05
C ALA A 306 -21.50 -11.13 -12.58
N GLU A 307 -22.57 -11.65 -11.96
CA GLU A 307 -22.55 -12.12 -10.58
C GLU A 307 -21.64 -13.34 -10.40
N GLU A 308 -21.67 -14.31 -11.32
CA GLU A 308 -20.76 -15.45 -11.28
C GLU A 308 -19.29 -15.02 -11.44
N ALA A 309 -19.01 -14.10 -12.37
CA ALA A 309 -17.67 -13.55 -12.55
C ALA A 309 -17.17 -12.83 -11.30
N LYS A 310 -18.05 -12.06 -10.64
CA LYS A 310 -17.78 -11.42 -9.36
C LYS A 310 -17.46 -12.44 -8.27
N GLN A 311 -18.30 -13.46 -8.10
CA GLN A 311 -18.08 -14.49 -7.09
C GLN A 311 -16.76 -15.23 -7.29
N ARG A 312 -16.41 -15.56 -8.54
CA ARG A 312 -15.11 -16.17 -8.88
C ARG A 312 -13.93 -15.26 -8.53
N PHE A 313 -14.05 -13.96 -8.80
CA PHE A 313 -13.03 -12.98 -8.44
C PHE A 313 -12.87 -12.82 -6.94
N GLU A 314 -13.97 -12.60 -6.21
CA GLU A 314 -13.95 -12.43 -4.75
C GLU A 314 -13.44 -13.70 -4.06
N LYS A 315 -13.80 -14.88 -4.57
CA LYS A 315 -13.24 -16.16 -4.12
C LYS A 315 -11.74 -16.21 -4.33
N PHE A 316 -11.25 -15.88 -5.54
CA PHE A 316 -9.81 -15.86 -5.82
C PHE A 316 -9.06 -14.92 -4.85
N ALA A 317 -9.54 -13.68 -4.69
CA ALA A 317 -8.93 -12.71 -3.80
C ALA A 317 -8.92 -13.18 -2.33
N THR A 318 -10.02 -13.78 -1.88
CA THR A 318 -10.15 -14.30 -0.51
C THR A 318 -9.25 -15.52 -0.28
N ASP A 319 -9.21 -16.46 -1.22
CA ASP A 319 -8.33 -17.63 -1.18
C ASP A 319 -6.85 -17.19 -1.09
N MET A 320 -6.46 -16.19 -1.89
CA MET A 320 -5.11 -15.61 -1.84
C MET A 320 -4.80 -15.00 -0.48
N LEU A 321 -5.70 -14.15 0.05
CA LEU A 321 -5.49 -13.51 1.35
C LEU A 321 -5.33 -14.55 2.47
N ILE A 322 -6.26 -15.50 2.54
CA ILE A 322 -6.25 -16.54 3.58
C ILE A 322 -4.98 -17.39 3.47
N GLY A 323 -4.61 -17.82 2.26
CA GLY A 323 -3.39 -18.59 2.04
C GLY A 323 -2.12 -17.84 2.43
N LEU A 324 -2.04 -16.54 2.14
CA LEU A 324 -0.91 -15.69 2.53
C LEU A 324 -0.82 -15.55 4.05
N ILE A 325 -1.94 -15.25 4.73
CA ILE A 325 -2.01 -15.20 6.19
C ILE A 325 -1.52 -16.53 6.77
N GLN A 326 -2.09 -17.66 6.35
CA GLN A 326 -1.74 -18.98 6.89
C GLN A 326 -0.27 -19.34 6.67
N THR A 327 0.26 -19.06 5.48
CA THR A 327 1.66 -19.33 5.14
C THR A 327 2.59 -18.53 6.03
N ARG A 328 2.26 -17.26 6.27
CA ARG A 328 3.05 -16.33 7.08
C ARG A 328 3.01 -16.66 8.55
N GLU A 329 1.85 -16.84 9.14
CA GLU A 329 1.72 -17.17 10.55
C GLU A 329 2.41 -18.50 10.88
N LYS A 330 2.37 -19.44 9.93
CA LYS A 330 3.12 -20.69 10.06
C LYS A 330 4.63 -20.47 10.05
N ARG A 331 5.15 -19.55 9.22
CA ARG A 331 6.59 -19.25 9.08
C ARG A 331 7.11 -18.42 10.25
N GLU A 332 6.43 -17.32 10.57
CA GLU A 332 6.91 -16.28 11.50
C GLU A 332 6.41 -16.47 12.93
N LYS A 333 5.45 -17.38 13.17
CA LYS A 333 4.91 -17.71 14.50
C LYS A 333 4.25 -16.54 15.25
N HIS A 334 3.80 -15.52 14.53
CA HIS A 334 2.95 -14.45 15.05
C HIS A 334 1.76 -14.22 14.12
N PRO A 335 0.66 -13.61 14.60
CA PRO A 335 -0.47 -13.22 13.75
C PRO A 335 -0.03 -12.25 12.65
N SER A 336 -0.56 -12.41 11.42
CA SER A 336 -0.23 -11.51 10.31
C SER A 336 -1.09 -10.25 10.32
N ASP A 337 -0.48 -9.10 10.01
CA ASP A 337 -1.17 -7.82 9.84
C ASP A 337 -2.20 -7.82 8.71
N LEU A 338 -2.04 -8.71 7.73
CA LEU A 338 -3.02 -8.91 6.65
C LEU A 338 -4.41 -9.29 7.17
N ARG A 339 -4.52 -9.77 8.42
CA ARG A 339 -5.82 -9.99 9.08
C ARG A 339 -6.58 -8.70 9.28
N LEU A 340 -5.89 -7.65 9.71
CA LEU A 340 -6.52 -6.37 10.02
C LEU A 340 -6.84 -5.61 8.75
N PHE A 341 -5.84 -5.46 7.88
CA PHE A 341 -5.98 -4.76 6.62
C PHE A 341 -5.05 -5.34 5.57
N ALA A 342 -5.56 -5.51 4.35
CA ALA A 342 -4.76 -5.87 3.20
C ALA A 342 -5.29 -5.18 1.95
N ARG A 343 -4.38 -4.74 1.08
CA ARG A 343 -4.69 -4.43 -0.32
C ARG A 343 -4.02 -5.45 -1.22
N LEU A 344 -4.80 -6.11 -2.06
CA LEU A 344 -4.32 -7.01 -3.10
C LEU A 344 -4.46 -6.32 -4.46
N ASP A 345 -3.37 -6.19 -5.20
CA ASP A 345 -3.41 -5.71 -6.58
C ASP A 345 -3.49 -6.95 -7.47
N ILE A 346 -4.62 -7.11 -8.17
CA ILE A 346 -4.95 -8.29 -8.95
C ILE A 346 -5.06 -7.90 -10.42
N ALA A 347 -4.17 -8.44 -11.24
CA ALA A 347 -4.27 -8.33 -12.68
C ALA A 347 -5.33 -9.31 -13.20
N VAL A 348 -6.17 -8.84 -14.11
CA VAL A 348 -7.06 -9.69 -14.91
C VAL A 348 -6.39 -9.92 -16.25
N TYR A 349 -6.30 -11.17 -16.70
CA TYR A 349 -5.65 -11.51 -17.97
C TYR A 349 -6.38 -12.56 -18.77
N ARG A 350 -6.20 -12.51 -20.09
CA ARG A 350 -6.78 -13.46 -21.03
C ARG A 350 -5.79 -14.60 -21.26
N HIS A 351 -6.19 -15.81 -20.92
CA HIS A 351 -5.37 -17.00 -21.11
C HIS A 351 -5.43 -17.46 -22.59
N PRO A 352 -4.45 -18.26 -23.10
CA PRO A 352 -4.48 -18.77 -24.48
C PRO A 352 -5.72 -19.58 -24.85
N ASP A 353 -6.45 -20.15 -23.89
CA ASP A 353 -7.76 -20.80 -24.09
C ASP A 353 -8.93 -19.81 -24.21
N ASN A 354 -8.64 -18.52 -24.30
CA ASN A 354 -9.59 -17.42 -24.41
C ASN A 354 -10.37 -17.08 -23.13
N THR A 355 -10.05 -17.69 -21.99
CA THR A 355 -10.72 -17.44 -20.69
C THR A 355 -10.07 -16.30 -19.90
N TRP A 356 -10.85 -15.60 -19.07
CA TRP A 356 -10.35 -14.61 -18.13
C TRP A 356 -9.86 -15.26 -16.85
N ARG A 357 -8.67 -14.87 -16.41
CA ARG A 357 -8.02 -15.38 -15.20
C ARG A 357 -7.45 -14.24 -14.37
N TYR A 358 -7.10 -14.56 -13.13
CA TYR A 358 -6.63 -13.61 -12.13
C TYR A 358 -5.20 -13.91 -11.72
N TYR A 359 -4.43 -12.85 -11.46
CA TYR A 359 -3.06 -12.95 -10.98
C TYR A 359 -2.81 -11.91 -9.90
N LEU A 360 -2.38 -12.35 -8.72
CA LEU A 360 -1.99 -11.46 -7.64
C LEU A 360 -0.62 -10.84 -7.94
N SER A 361 -0.58 -9.55 -8.29
CA SER A 361 0.63 -8.85 -8.67
C SER A 361 1.30 -8.11 -7.51
N LYS A 362 0.53 -7.64 -6.53
CA LYS A 362 1.05 -6.93 -5.35
C LYS A 362 0.23 -7.22 -4.11
N VAL A 363 0.90 -7.19 -2.96
CA VAL A 363 0.29 -7.21 -1.63
C VAL A 363 0.77 -5.99 -0.85
N LYS A 364 -0.12 -5.30 -0.16
CA LYS A 364 0.19 -4.24 0.80
C LYS A 364 -0.54 -4.51 2.12
N ALA A 365 0.16 -4.36 3.23
CA ALA A 365 -0.39 -4.51 4.59
C ALA A 365 -0.56 -3.16 5.32
N GLY A 366 -0.42 -2.02 4.62
CA GLY A 366 -0.33 -0.71 5.28
C GLY A 366 -0.69 0.48 4.40
N ILE A 367 -0.06 1.63 4.70
CA ILE A 367 -0.50 3.00 4.34
C ILE A 367 -0.53 3.38 2.86
N ALA A 368 0.07 2.60 1.98
CA ALA A 368 0.17 2.97 0.58
C ALA A 368 -1.02 2.44 -0.23
N THR A 369 -2.22 2.93 0.08
CA THR A 369 -3.44 2.58 -0.66
C THR A 369 -3.66 3.47 -1.87
N VAL A 370 -3.15 4.71 -1.85
CA VAL A 370 -3.20 5.71 -2.94
C VAL A 370 -4.64 5.98 -3.40
N LEU A 371 -5.62 5.81 -2.50
CA LEU A 371 -7.00 6.22 -2.74
C LEU A 371 -7.22 7.60 -2.12
N TYR A 372 -7.82 8.49 -2.91
CA TYR A 372 -8.39 9.72 -2.40
C TYR A 372 -9.89 9.51 -2.25
N LEU A 373 -10.40 9.73 -1.04
CA LEU A 373 -11.81 9.56 -0.76
C LEU A 373 -12.50 10.92 -0.77
N ARG A 374 -13.62 11.01 -1.49
CA ARG A 374 -14.57 12.10 -1.35
C ARG A 374 -15.73 11.65 -0.47
N ALA A 375 -16.33 12.58 0.27
CA ALA A 375 -17.42 12.28 1.20
C ALA A 375 -18.64 11.62 0.53
N ASP A 376 -18.81 11.75 -0.79
CA ASP A 376 -19.88 11.17 -1.59
C ASP A 376 -19.56 9.78 -2.16
N THR A 377 -18.35 9.25 -1.95
CA THR A 377 -17.92 8.00 -2.61
C THR A 377 -18.51 6.71 -2.03
N ASN A 378 -19.32 6.77 -0.96
CA ASN A 378 -19.81 5.60 -0.19
C ASN A 378 -18.71 4.57 0.15
N CYS A 379 -17.44 4.97 0.07
CA CYS A 379 -16.32 4.16 0.50
C CYS A 379 -16.24 4.30 2.01
N HIS A 380 -16.56 3.24 2.75
CA HIS A 380 -16.62 3.26 4.21
C HIS A 380 -15.44 2.51 4.85
N ILE A 381 -14.31 2.43 4.14
CA ILE A 381 -13.15 1.67 4.58
C ILE A 381 -12.62 2.17 5.93
N GLU A 382 -12.67 3.49 6.15
CA GLU A 382 -12.30 4.14 7.39
C GLU A 382 -13.22 3.74 8.54
N HIS A 383 -14.53 3.63 8.31
CA HIS A 383 -15.48 3.20 9.34
C HIS A 383 -15.24 1.74 9.73
N VAL A 384 -15.05 0.87 8.73
CA VAL A 384 -14.81 -0.56 8.97
C VAL A 384 -13.44 -0.77 9.63
N LEU A 385 -12.41 -0.04 9.20
CA LEU A 385 -11.06 -0.17 9.77
C LEU A 385 -11.00 0.38 11.18
N VAL A 386 -11.58 1.55 11.46
CA VAL A 386 -11.62 2.09 12.83
C VAL A 386 -12.43 1.18 13.74
N SER A 387 -13.56 0.62 13.27
CA SER A 387 -14.29 -0.40 14.03
C SER A 387 -13.44 -1.65 14.27
N SER A 388 -12.71 -2.10 13.26
CA SER A 388 -11.84 -3.27 13.37
C SER A 388 -10.65 -3.03 14.30
N LEU A 389 -10.10 -1.82 14.32
CA LEU A 389 -9.09 -1.39 15.28
C LEU A 389 -9.68 -1.46 16.70
N CYS A 390 -10.87 -0.89 16.92
CA CYS A 390 -11.66 -1.04 18.16
C CYS A 390 -11.80 -2.52 18.57
N ASP A 391 -12.16 -3.38 17.64
CA ASP A 391 -12.44 -4.79 17.96
C ASP A 391 -11.17 -5.60 18.25
N ASN A 392 -10.11 -5.41 17.46
CA ASN A 392 -8.90 -6.23 17.54
C ASN A 392 -7.93 -5.80 18.64
N PHE A 393 -7.79 -4.49 18.88
CA PHE A 393 -6.81 -3.99 19.85
C PHE A 393 -7.43 -3.65 21.22
N PHE A 394 -8.76 -3.51 21.31
CA PHE A 394 -9.37 -2.80 22.43
C PHE A 394 -10.54 -3.54 23.14
N THR A 395 -10.83 -4.80 22.80
CA THR A 395 -11.99 -5.56 23.34
C THR A 395 -11.81 -6.30 24.67
N LYS A 396 -10.67 -6.13 25.39
CA LYS A 396 -10.48 -6.79 26.69
C LYS A 396 -10.19 -5.81 27.83
N GLY A 397 -11.23 -5.54 28.62
CA GLY A 397 -11.15 -5.16 30.04
C GLY A 397 -10.87 -3.67 30.34
N HIS A 398 -11.84 -3.01 30.98
CA HIS A 398 -11.73 -1.75 31.73
C HIS A 398 -10.68 -0.74 31.24
N MET A 399 -11.01 0.09 30.24
CA MET A 399 -10.03 1.00 29.65
C MET A 399 -10.23 2.46 30.09
N ARG A 400 -9.14 3.06 30.60
CA ARG A 400 -8.86 4.50 30.52
C ARG A 400 -8.78 4.90 29.04
N ARG A 401 -8.89 6.20 28.72
CA ARG A 401 -8.57 6.73 27.37
C ARG A 401 -7.24 6.15 26.89
N ARG A 402 -7.18 5.70 25.64
CA ARG A 402 -6.01 5.02 25.07
C ARG A 402 -5.16 5.99 24.27
N ASN A 403 -3.85 5.94 24.46
CA ASN A 403 -2.88 6.80 23.81
C ASN A 403 -2.56 6.25 22.42
N LEU A 404 -3.08 6.87 21.38
CA LEU A 404 -2.78 6.53 19.99
C LEU A 404 -1.79 7.52 19.43
N LEU A 405 -0.72 7.03 18.80
CA LEU A 405 0.22 7.85 18.05
C LEU A 405 0.10 7.54 16.56
N ILE A 406 0.02 8.58 15.75
CA ILE A 406 -0.06 8.49 14.28
C ILE A 406 1.08 9.29 13.67
#